data_AF-A0A1L9RBB5-F1
#
_entry.id   AF-A0A1L9RBB5-F1
#
_cell.length_a   1.000
_cell.length_b   1.000
_cell.length_c   1.000
_cell.angle_alpha   90.00
_cell.angle_beta   90.00
_cell.angle_gamma   90.00
#
_symmetry.space_group_name_H-M   'P 1'
#
loop_
_entity.id
_entity.type
_entity.pdbx_description
1 polymer ?
#
loop_
_entity_poly.entity_id
_entity_poly.type
_entity_poly.pdbx_seq_one_letter_code
_entity_poly.pdbx_strand_id
1 'polypeptide(L)'
;MHSITSGLSNPTIKPFTTLESLQTDAQKVLSTTNNQYILLLNTPPSILDLLTNDKAALSSISFRLTYEQSTSLLKLVPSYTHRAIAARLSTTIDRLCIAPASPKTTLSGR
;
A
#
# COMPACT_ATOMS: atom_id res chain seq x y z
N MET A 1 -4.90 -21.87 -10.63
CA MET A 1 -5.23 -20.84 -9.62
C MET A 1 -3.93 -20.44 -8.93
N HIS A 2 -3.51 -19.19 -9.06
CA HIS A 2 -2.28 -18.70 -8.42
C HIS A 2 -2.60 -18.26 -6.99
N SER A 3 -2.06 -18.97 -6.00
CA SER A 3 -2.21 -18.60 -4.57
C SER A 3 -1.64 -17.21 -4.32
N ILE A 4 -2.35 -16.37 -3.56
CA ILE A 4 -1.91 -15.03 -3.14
C ILE A 4 -0.56 -15.01 -2.40
N THR A 5 -0.06 -16.17 -1.94
CA THR A 5 1.25 -16.31 -1.28
C THR A 5 2.42 -16.57 -2.24
N SER A 6 2.15 -16.86 -3.53
CA SER A 6 3.17 -17.33 -4.49
C SER A 6 4.26 -16.31 -4.85
N GLY A 7 4.08 -15.03 -4.51
CA GLY A 7 5.07 -13.97 -4.71
C GLY A 7 5.79 -13.47 -3.45
N LEU A 8 5.52 -14.06 -2.27
CA LEU A 8 6.10 -13.60 -1.00
C LEU A 8 7.40 -14.37 -0.72
N SER A 9 8.56 -13.70 -0.85
CA SER A 9 9.82 -14.19 -0.33
C SER A 9 9.87 -13.95 1.19
N ASN A 10 9.67 -15.02 1.98
CA ASN A 10 9.64 -15.03 3.44
C ASN A 10 8.51 -14.21 4.10
N PRO A 11 7.23 -14.58 3.89
CA PRO A 11 6.14 -13.94 4.62
C PRO A 11 6.27 -14.22 6.11
N THR A 12 6.22 -13.16 6.93
CA THR A 12 6.00 -13.33 8.37
C THR A 12 4.56 -13.76 8.57
N ILE A 13 4.34 -15.04 8.87
CA ILE A 13 3.03 -15.62 9.11
C ILE A 13 2.77 -15.55 10.61
N LYS A 14 1.72 -14.85 11.01
CA LYS A 14 1.25 -14.85 12.40
C LYS A 14 -0.26 -15.12 12.42
N PRO A 15 -0.72 -16.10 13.20
CA PRO A 15 -2.15 -16.26 13.44
C PRO A 15 -2.63 -15.11 14.32
N PHE A 16 -3.63 -14.37 13.84
CA PHE A 16 -4.24 -13.26 14.58
C PHE A 16 -5.58 -13.71 15.11
N THR A 17 -5.71 -13.71 16.44
CA THR A 17 -6.95 -14.04 17.13
C THR A 17 -7.73 -12.79 17.56
N THR A 18 -7.08 -11.62 17.61
CA THR A 18 -7.70 -10.34 18.02
C THR A 18 -7.24 -9.17 17.15
N LEU A 19 -8.12 -8.16 17.00
CA LEU A 19 -7.83 -6.92 16.26
C LEU A 19 -6.69 -6.11 16.91
N GLU A 20 -6.60 -6.11 18.24
CA GLU A 20 -5.55 -5.42 19.00
C GLU A 20 -4.15 -5.99 18.72
N SER A 21 -4.04 -7.32 18.60
CA SER A 21 -2.79 -7.98 18.20
C SER A 21 -2.38 -7.58 16.79
N LEU A 22 -3.36 -7.49 15.87
CA LEU A 22 -3.12 -7.03 14.50
C LEU A 22 -2.66 -5.56 14.45
N GLN A 23 -3.25 -4.68 15.26
CA GLN A 23 -2.84 -3.27 15.36
C GLN A 23 -1.40 -3.14 15.86
N THR A 24 -1.05 -3.88 16.90
CA THR A 24 0.31 -3.89 17.48
C THR A 24 1.34 -4.33 16.45
N ASP A 25 1.06 -5.41 15.71
CA ASP A 25 1.97 -5.90 14.70
C ASP A 25 2.02 -4.99 13.46
N ALA A 26 0.90 -4.36 13.06
CA ALA A 26 0.89 -3.37 12.00
C ALA A 26 1.81 -2.17 12.32
N GLN A 27 1.80 -1.69 13.56
CA GLN A 27 2.72 -0.64 14.01
C GLN A 27 4.18 -1.10 13.98
N LYS A 28 4.47 -2.33 14.42
CA LYS A 28 5.83 -2.89 14.40
C LYS A 28 6.36 -3.04 12.97
N VAL A 29 5.56 -3.56 12.05
CA VAL A 29 5.93 -3.75 10.63
C VAL A 29 6.24 -2.40 9.97
N LEU A 30 5.42 -1.38 10.22
CA LEU A 30 5.69 -0.01 9.76
C LEU A 30 6.98 0.60 10.33
N SER A 31 7.35 0.22 11.55
CA SER A 31 8.51 0.79 12.25
C SER A 31 9.84 0.11 11.91
N THR A 32 9.80 -1.15 11.45
CA THR A 32 11.01 -2.00 11.34
C THR A 32 11.41 -2.34 9.91
N THR A 33 10.51 -2.28 8.93
CA THR A 33 10.81 -2.81 7.60
C THR A 33 10.22 -2.00 6.44
N ASN A 34 10.88 -2.02 5.28
CA ASN A 34 10.27 -1.66 3.98
C ASN A 34 9.17 -2.65 3.55
N ASN A 35 9.05 -3.80 4.23
CA ASN A 35 8.01 -4.78 4.01
C ASN A 35 6.73 -4.30 4.67
N GLN A 36 5.71 -4.04 3.85
CA GLN A 36 4.45 -3.45 4.28
C GLN A 36 3.31 -4.47 4.19
N TYR A 37 3.60 -5.76 4.31
CA TYR A 37 2.63 -6.82 4.10
C TYR A 37 2.48 -7.68 5.35
N ILE A 38 1.23 -7.96 5.72
CA ILE A 38 0.86 -8.88 6.79
C ILE A 38 -0.05 -9.94 6.18
N LEU A 39 0.29 -11.21 6.38
CA LEU A 39 -0.57 -12.32 6.00
C LEU A 39 -1.43 -12.72 7.21
N LEU A 40 -2.75 -12.69 7.02
CA LEU A 40 -3.76 -13.11 7.97
C LEU A 40 -4.30 -14.47 7.53
N LEU A 41 -4.19 -15.47 8.40
CA LEU A 41 -4.74 -16.80 8.17
C LEU A 41 -5.95 -17.03 9.07
N ASN A 42 -7.02 -17.60 8.52
CA ASN A 42 -8.25 -17.94 9.22
C ASN A 42 -8.87 -16.73 9.96
N THR A 43 -8.83 -15.56 9.31
CA THR A 43 -9.36 -14.32 9.88
C THR A 43 -10.87 -14.49 10.19
N PRO A 44 -11.32 -14.21 11.42
CA PRO A 44 -12.73 -14.25 11.76
C PRO A 44 -13.55 -13.33 10.84
N PRO A 45 -14.77 -13.74 10.41
CA PRO A 45 -15.61 -12.92 9.55
C PRO A 45 -15.89 -11.53 10.13
N SER A 46 -16.03 -11.40 11.45
CA SER A 46 -16.23 -10.12 12.14
C SER A 46 -15.04 -9.17 11.99
N ILE A 47 -13.81 -9.68 12.01
CA ILE A 47 -12.60 -8.87 11.79
C ILE A 47 -12.47 -8.49 10.31
N LEU A 48 -12.81 -9.41 9.39
CA LEU A 48 -12.82 -9.11 7.96
C LEU A 48 -13.80 -8.02 7.59
N ASP A 49 -15.02 -8.09 8.14
CA ASP A 49 -16.05 -7.09 7.90
C ASP A 49 -15.61 -5.71 8.41
N LEU A 50 -15.00 -5.68 9.60
CA LEU A 50 -14.43 -4.47 10.19
C LEU A 50 -13.27 -3.90 9.34
N LEU A 51 -12.33 -4.73 8.87
CA LEU A 51 -11.24 -4.29 7.98
C LEU A 51 -11.73 -3.86 6.58
N THR A 52 -12.86 -4.40 6.12
CA THR A 52 -13.42 -4.08 4.80
C THR A 52 -14.13 -2.72 4.85
N ASN A 53 -15.00 -2.55 5.85
CA ASN A 53 -15.91 -1.41 5.97
C ASN A 53 -15.28 -0.22 6.70
N ASP A 54 -14.38 -0.45 7.66
CA ASP A 54 -13.73 0.61 8.44
C ASP A 54 -12.27 0.80 8.03
N LYS A 55 -11.98 1.94 7.38
CA LYS A 55 -10.60 2.33 7.02
C LYS A 55 -9.77 2.80 8.20
N ALA A 56 -10.39 3.07 9.35
CA ALA A 56 -9.73 3.41 10.61
C ALA A 56 -9.55 2.20 11.55
N ALA A 57 -9.95 1.00 11.13
CA ALA A 57 -9.85 -0.26 11.88
C ALA A 57 -8.46 -0.52 12.51
N LEU A 58 -7.40 0.00 11.87
CA LEU A 58 -6.01 -0.14 12.33
C LEU A 58 -5.45 1.14 12.93
N SER A 59 -6.25 1.86 13.73
CA SER A 59 -5.81 3.02 14.52
C SER A 59 -5.10 4.08 13.66
N SER A 60 -5.74 4.49 12.57
CA SER A 60 -5.24 5.48 11.59
C SER A 60 -4.08 5.01 10.69
N ILE A 61 -3.69 3.73 10.75
CA ILE A 61 -2.82 3.15 9.74
C ILE A 61 -3.62 2.96 8.46
N SER A 62 -3.17 3.57 7.36
CA SER A 62 -3.77 3.31 6.05
C SER A 62 -3.40 1.91 5.58
N PHE A 63 -4.36 1.16 5.06
CA PHE A 63 -4.12 -0.19 4.57
C PHE A 63 -4.99 -0.56 3.37
N ARG A 64 -4.60 -1.61 2.66
CA ARG A 64 -5.40 -2.30 1.65
C ARG A 64 -5.53 -3.76 2.04
N LEU A 65 -6.73 -4.30 1.89
CA LEU A 65 -7.03 -5.70 2.17
C LEU A 65 -7.33 -6.40 0.85
N THR A 66 -6.66 -7.53 0.61
CA THR A 66 -7.03 -8.51 -0.40
C THR A 66 -7.31 -9.82 0.33
N TYR A 67 -8.38 -10.53 0.02
CA TYR A 67 -8.64 -11.82 0.63
C TYR A 67 -9.07 -12.84 -0.41
N GLU A 68 -8.70 -14.09 -0.17
CA GLU A 68 -9.08 -15.26 -0.96
C GLU A 68 -9.42 -16.39 0.02
N GLN A 69 -10.68 -16.82 0.02
CA GLN A 69 -11.18 -17.87 0.92
C GLN A 69 -10.90 -17.54 2.40
N SER A 70 -10.03 -18.31 3.07
CA SER A 70 -9.66 -18.14 4.48
C SER A 70 -8.37 -17.35 4.70
N THR A 71 -7.72 -16.90 3.63
CA THR A 71 -6.44 -16.17 3.69
C THR A 71 -6.64 -14.73 3.27
N SER A 72 -6.06 -13.80 4.03
CA SER A 72 -6.12 -12.38 3.73
C SER A 72 -4.73 -11.77 3.75
N LEU A 73 -4.44 -10.93 2.79
CA LEU A 73 -3.22 -10.15 2.68
C LEU A 73 -3.55 -8.69 2.97
N LEU A 74 -2.92 -8.17 4.02
CA LEU A 74 -3.05 -6.79 4.43
C LEU A 74 -1.79 -6.03 4.01
N LYS A 75 -1.92 -5.08 3.09
CA LYS A 75 -0.86 -4.15 2.71
C LYS A 75 -1.00 -2.86 3.50
N LEU A 76 -0.05 -2.57 4.37
CA LEU A 76 0.08 -1.30 5.08
C LEU A 76 0.56 -0.21 4.11
N VAL A 77 0.06 1.01 4.27
CA VAL A 77 0.45 2.17 3.46
C VAL A 77 1.02 3.22 4.41
N PRO A 78 2.34 3.40 4.46
CA PRO A 78 2.94 4.45 5.29
C PRO A 78 2.49 5.82 4.79
N SER A 79 1.74 6.51 5.64
CA SER A 79 1.14 7.82 5.37
C SER A 79 2.18 8.91 5.08
N TYR A 80 3.35 8.86 5.75
CA TYR A 80 4.45 9.80 5.56
C TYR A 80 5.18 9.58 4.22
N THR A 81 5.56 8.34 3.92
CA THR A 81 6.30 8.00 2.70
C THR A 81 5.45 8.17 1.43
N HIS A 82 4.15 7.87 1.50
CA HIS A 82 3.24 8.09 0.38
C HIS A 82 3.10 9.58 0.04
N ARG A 83 2.94 10.47 1.04
CA ARG A 83 2.86 11.92 0.77
C ARG A 83 4.15 12.47 0.19
N ALA A 84 5.30 12.07 0.72
CA ALA A 84 6.60 12.52 0.21
C ALA A 84 6.88 12.02 -1.22
N ILE A 85 6.54 10.77 -1.52
CA ILE A 85 6.69 10.19 -2.86
C ILE A 85 5.67 10.81 -3.84
N ALA A 86 4.40 10.96 -3.45
CA ALA A 86 3.38 11.59 -4.27
C ALA A 86 3.73 13.06 -4.57
N ALA A 87 4.24 13.80 -3.59
CA ALA A 87 4.73 15.17 -3.78
C ALA A 87 5.90 15.22 -4.77
N ARG A 88 6.86 14.30 -4.65
CA ARG A 88 7.99 14.18 -5.60
C ARG A 88 7.53 13.81 -7.02
N LEU A 89 6.59 12.89 -7.14
CA LEU A 89 5.99 12.49 -8.42
C LEU A 89 5.23 13.65 -9.06
N SER A 90 4.39 14.36 -8.30
CA SER A 90 3.69 15.57 -8.77
C SER A 90 4.68 16.61 -9.28
N THR A 91 5.72 16.92 -8.49
CA THR A 91 6.75 17.88 -8.88
C THR A 91 7.48 17.46 -10.16
N THR A 92 7.68 16.16 -10.36
CA THR A 92 8.34 15.62 -11.56
C THR A 92 7.44 15.75 -12.78
N ILE A 93 6.15 15.44 -12.65
CA ILE A 93 5.15 15.60 -13.71
C ILE A 93 5.02 17.08 -14.08
N ASP A 94 4.90 17.97 -13.10
CA ASP A 94 4.83 19.41 -13.35
C ASP A 94 6.06 19.91 -14.12
N ARG A 95 7.26 19.45 -13.75
CA ARG A 95 8.49 19.81 -14.48
C ARG A 95 8.51 19.27 -15.92
N LEU A 96 7.99 18.07 -16.15
CA LEU A 96 7.90 17.48 -17.49
C LEU A 96 6.84 18.17 -18.35
N CYS A 97 5.74 18.61 -17.75
CA CYS A 97 4.65 19.33 -18.43
C CYS A 97 4.97 20.81 -18.69
N ILE A 98 5.88 21.42 -17.91
CA ILE A 98 6.34 22.81 -18.09
C ILE A 98 7.53 22.92 -19.06
N ALA A 99 8.07 21.81 -19.58
CA ALA A 99 9.05 21.88 -20.66
C ALA A 99 8.43 22.60 -21.88
N PRO A 100 8.93 23.78 -22.28
CA PRO A 100 8.34 24.51 -23.39
C PRO A 100 8.46 23.69 -24.66
N ALA A 101 7.33 23.59 -25.38
CA ALA A 101 7.29 23.09 -26.74
C ALA A 101 8.43 23.72 -27.56
N SER A 102 9.16 22.87 -28.27
CA SER A 102 10.31 23.16 -29.11
C SER A 102 10.15 24.47 -29.91
N PRO A 103 11.23 25.24 -30.14
CA PRO A 103 11.15 26.44 -30.96
C PRO A 103 10.67 26.07 -32.37
N LYS A 104 9.61 26.73 -32.84
CA LYS A 104 9.16 26.66 -34.23
C LYS A 104 10.31 27.12 -35.12
N THR A 105 10.88 26.20 -35.89
CA THR A 105 11.82 26.53 -36.97
C THR A 105 11.05 27.34 -38.02
N THR A 106 11.27 28.65 -38.05
CA THR A 106 10.88 29.49 -39.19
C THR A 106 11.71 29.08 -40.40
N LEU A 107 11.11 28.35 -41.33
CA LEU A 107 11.62 28.23 -42.69
C LEU A 107 11.37 29.58 -43.39
N SER A 108 12.41 30.40 -43.53
CA SER A 108 12.41 31.57 -44.40
C SER A 108 12.64 31.09 -45.83
N GLY A 109 11.57 31.06 -46.63
CA GLY A 109 11.67 30.86 -48.07
C GLY A 109 12.39 32.03 -48.74
N ARG A 110 13.38 31.71 -49.56
CA ARG A 110 13.87 32.54 -50.67
C ARG A 110 14.00 31.64 -51.88
#